data_AF-A0A9K3EB58-F1
#
_entry.id   AF-A0A9K3EB58-F1
#
_cell.length_a   1.000
_cell.length_b   1.000
_cell.length_c   1.000
_cell.angle_alpha   90.00
_cell.angle_beta   90.00
_cell.angle_gamma   90.00
#
_symmetry.space_group_name_H-M   'P 1'
#
loop_
_entity.id
_entity.type
_entity.pdbx_description
1 polymer ?
#
loop_
_entity_poly.entity_id
_entity_poly.type
_entity_poly.pdbx_seq_one_letter_code
_entity_poly.pdbx_strand_id
1 'polypeptide(L)'
;MEKYAVPVAPIGENPRPIARSHWKRSLIQLTGKSDRHYLHDVAPRLMQSYSEVACTSLRNNEVLIFDIGYASSEPTEVLRKRSAVSVHGSSVRLGLSDIALSNDDARSCVIGASKSGFIYIWDLRGGRSSAAFQSHKEAQSSILPKEIQSININPSCPYQLGFHLDDGWSGVLDLHNFQVSHIHCPPPTWLDQLNAALFISLSRKPSWLPKHSIYAVGSTSSNGLHLLDFYPHTSSPCHVDYDDSKNPSETFECKQNVFVPLSGHVTACAAHPLNGTIVAGTAEASLLMISQKHLCKKGDGNDDEHS
;
A
#
# COMPACT_ATOMS: atom_id res chain seq x y z
N MET A 1 -33.32 -36.02 47.27
CA MET A 1 -32.14 -35.89 46.40
C MET A 1 -32.17 -34.47 45.90
N GLU A 2 -31.46 -33.52 46.54
CA GLU A 2 -30.06 -33.19 46.20
C GLU A 2 -29.84 -33.12 44.69
N LYS A 3 -29.23 -32.12 44.06
CA LYS A 3 -28.51 -30.88 44.40
C LYS A 3 -28.18 -30.28 43.01
N TYR A 4 -27.71 -29.03 42.96
CA TYR A 4 -27.08 -28.35 41.80
C TYR A 4 -27.99 -27.60 40.81
N ALA A 5 -28.30 -26.35 41.15
CA ALA A 5 -28.25 -25.23 40.20
C ALA A 5 -27.93 -23.94 40.96
N VAL A 6 -26.88 -23.24 40.52
CA VAL A 6 -26.39 -21.98 41.11
C VAL A 6 -27.29 -20.82 40.67
N PRO A 7 -27.75 -19.93 41.56
CA PRO A 7 -28.44 -18.70 41.14
C PRO A 7 -27.43 -17.65 40.65
N VAL A 8 -27.60 -17.20 39.40
CA VAL A 8 -26.88 -16.05 38.83
C VAL A 8 -27.51 -14.76 39.38
N ALA A 9 -26.66 -13.85 39.89
CA ALA A 9 -27.08 -12.56 40.43
C ALA A 9 -27.72 -11.66 39.35
N PRO A 10 -28.68 -10.79 39.72
CA PRO A 10 -29.28 -9.83 38.80
C PRO A 10 -28.25 -8.78 38.34
N ILE A 11 -28.15 -8.58 37.03
CA ILE A 11 -27.33 -7.54 36.41
C ILE A 11 -27.96 -6.17 36.74
N GLY A 12 -27.24 -5.39 37.53
CA GLY A 12 -27.59 -4.02 37.88
C GLY A 12 -27.36 -3.03 36.73
N GLU A 13 -28.31 -2.11 36.62
CA GLU A 13 -28.27 -0.72 36.15
C GLU A 13 -27.56 -0.33 34.84
N ASN A 14 -28.36 0.21 33.93
CA ASN A 14 -27.98 0.91 32.70
C ASN A 14 -26.95 2.03 32.92
N PRO A 15 -25.86 2.12 32.12
CA PRO A 15 -25.01 3.30 32.11
C PRO A 15 -25.73 4.51 31.49
N ARG A 16 -25.62 5.67 32.14
CA ARG A 16 -26.26 6.94 31.76
C ARG A 16 -25.71 7.48 30.42
N PRO A 17 -26.49 8.29 29.66
CA PRO A 17 -26.06 8.79 28.36
C PRO A 17 -24.88 9.77 28.49
N ILE A 18 -23.82 9.53 27.72
CA ILE A 18 -22.66 10.43 27.61
C ILE A 18 -23.07 11.66 26.77
N ALA A 19 -22.98 12.84 27.37
CA ALA A 19 -23.24 14.11 26.70
C ALA A 19 -22.22 14.36 25.57
N ARG A 20 -22.71 14.74 24.39
CA ARG A 20 -21.90 15.02 23.20
C ARG A 20 -21.15 16.33 23.36
N SER A 21 -19.82 16.29 23.20
CA SER A 21 -18.98 17.49 23.09
C SER A 21 -19.17 18.15 21.73
N HIS A 22 -19.31 19.48 21.71
CA HIS A 22 -19.42 20.29 20.50
C HIS A 22 -18.13 20.22 19.64
N TRP A 23 -18.32 20.12 18.32
CA TRP A 23 -17.25 20.03 17.33
C TRP A 23 -16.42 21.31 17.27
N LYS A 24 -15.09 21.17 17.33
CA LYS A 24 -14.14 22.26 17.05
C LYS A 24 -13.34 21.90 15.79
N ARG A 25 -13.55 22.67 14.72
CA ARG A 25 -12.74 22.61 13.49
C ARG A 25 -11.33 23.08 13.85
N SER A 26 -10.34 22.22 13.66
CA SER A 26 -8.92 22.58 13.88
C SER A 26 -8.23 22.63 12.52
N LEU A 27 -7.69 23.80 12.17
CA LEU A 27 -6.79 23.96 11.04
C LEU A 27 -5.45 23.32 11.45
N ILE A 28 -5.23 22.06 11.09
CA ILE A 28 -3.94 21.41 11.39
C ILE A 28 -2.95 21.92 10.34
N GLN A 29 -2.24 22.99 10.68
CA GLN A 29 -1.01 23.34 10.01
C GLN A 29 0.03 22.31 10.43
N LEU A 30 0.56 21.53 9.47
CA LEU A 30 1.70 20.63 9.67
C LEU A 30 2.95 21.45 9.95
N THR A 31 3.05 22.06 11.14
CA THR A 31 4.17 22.90 11.57
C THR A 31 5.36 22.09 12.08
N GLY A 32 5.29 20.75 12.00
CA GLY A 32 6.27 19.85 12.59
C GLY A 32 6.36 19.89 14.12
N LYS A 33 5.49 20.65 14.80
CA LYS A 33 5.43 20.74 16.26
C LYS A 33 4.37 19.78 16.78
N SER A 34 4.81 18.62 17.28
CA SER A 34 3.98 17.68 18.03
C SER A 34 3.83 18.11 19.49
N ASP A 35 2.71 17.75 20.11
CA ASP A 35 2.45 18.00 21.53
C ASP A 35 3.42 17.17 22.40
N ARG A 36 4.07 17.81 23.38
CA ARG A 36 5.01 17.16 24.30
C ARG A 36 4.37 16.03 25.10
N HIS A 37 3.08 16.11 25.42
CA HIS A 37 2.39 15.04 26.14
C HIS A 37 2.15 13.82 25.24
N TYR A 38 1.82 14.04 23.97
CA TYR A 38 1.69 12.98 22.98
C TYR A 38 3.04 12.31 22.68
N LEU A 39 4.12 13.08 22.65
CA LEU A 39 5.48 12.54 22.56
C LEU A 39 5.84 11.70 23.80
N HIS A 40 5.52 12.14 25.02
CA HIS A 40 5.88 11.37 26.22
C HIS A 40 5.18 10.01 26.33
N ASP A 41 3.94 9.89 25.87
CA ASP A 41 3.19 8.64 25.96
C ASP A 41 3.44 7.68 24.78
N VAL A 42 3.60 8.22 23.57
CA VAL A 42 3.71 7.41 22.35
C VAL A 42 5.16 7.21 21.93
N ALA A 43 6.07 8.16 22.17
CA ALA A 43 7.46 8.04 21.74
C ALA A 43 8.22 6.88 22.39
N PRO A 44 8.05 6.51 23.68
CA PRO A 44 8.74 5.34 24.22
C PRO A 44 8.31 4.05 23.52
N ARG A 45 7.03 3.94 23.15
CA ARG A 45 6.47 2.77 22.45
C ARG A 45 6.83 2.73 20.97
N LEU A 46 6.86 3.89 20.30
CA LEU A 46 7.31 4.03 18.91
C LEU A 46 8.83 3.84 18.77
N MET A 47 9.62 4.36 19.71
CA MET A 47 11.08 4.23 19.75
C MET A 47 11.51 2.81 20.13
N GLN A 48 10.74 2.09 20.95
CA GLN A 48 10.97 0.66 21.21
C GLN A 48 10.57 -0.24 20.03
N SER A 49 9.64 0.20 19.16
CA SER A 49 9.20 -0.60 18.00
C SER A 49 9.95 -0.30 16.70
N TYR A 50 10.62 0.85 16.59
CA TYR A 50 11.43 1.24 15.43
C TYR A 50 12.82 1.69 15.91
N SER A 51 13.71 0.74 16.13
CA SER A 51 15.12 1.04 16.41
C SER A 51 15.87 1.46 15.15
N GLU A 52 15.36 1.17 13.96
CA GLU A 52 16.10 1.38 12.70
C GLU A 52 15.28 2.13 11.64
N VAL A 53 15.97 2.93 10.84
CA VAL A 53 15.44 3.63 9.67
C VAL A 53 16.30 3.31 8.45
N ALA A 54 15.66 2.90 7.37
CA ALA A 54 16.29 2.77 6.06
C ALA A 54 15.97 3.99 5.19
N CYS A 55 16.96 4.52 4.47
CA CYS A 55 16.76 5.58 3.49
C CYS A 55 17.53 5.29 2.19
N THR A 56 17.04 5.85 1.10
CA THR A 56 17.65 5.71 -0.23
C THR A 56 17.62 7.03 -0.99
N SER A 57 18.41 7.15 -2.06
CA SER A 57 18.36 8.29 -2.97
C SER A 57 18.34 7.85 -4.43
N LEU A 58 17.77 8.72 -5.27
CA LEU A 58 17.87 8.61 -6.72
C LEU A 58 19.29 8.80 -7.27
N ARG A 59 20.21 9.34 -6.44
CA ARG A 59 21.58 9.69 -6.85
C ARG A 59 22.61 8.59 -6.53
N ASN A 60 22.31 7.66 -5.64
CA ASN A 60 23.22 6.61 -5.22
C ASN A 60 22.57 5.23 -5.38
N ASN A 61 23.43 4.21 -5.37
CA ASN A 61 23.04 2.81 -5.53
C ASN A 61 22.99 2.12 -4.15
N GLU A 62 22.61 2.87 -3.12
CA GLU A 62 22.78 2.46 -1.72
C GLU A 62 21.49 2.69 -0.94
N VAL A 63 21.15 1.73 -0.09
CA VAL A 63 20.24 1.93 1.02
C VAL A 63 21.09 2.06 2.29
N LEU A 64 20.86 3.14 3.03
CA LEU A 64 21.54 3.43 4.28
C LEU A 64 20.60 3.10 5.43
N ILE A 65 21.06 2.31 6.39
CA ILE A 65 20.33 1.95 7.60
C ILE A 65 20.96 2.68 8.77
N PHE A 66 20.14 3.32 9.59
CA PHE A 66 20.52 4.04 10.79
C PHE A 66 19.78 3.48 11.99
N ASP A 67 20.49 3.26 13.09
CA ASP A 67 19.87 3.00 14.38
C ASP A 67 19.48 4.34 15.04
N ILE A 68 18.20 4.55 15.31
CA ILE A 68 17.68 5.80 15.91
C ILE A 68 18.11 5.92 17.38
N GLY A 69 18.29 4.80 18.07
CA GLY A 69 18.80 4.76 19.44
C GLY A 69 20.26 5.16 19.53
N TYR A 70 21.01 5.03 18.43
CA TYR A 70 22.40 5.46 18.30
C TYR A 70 22.48 6.77 17.52
N ALA A 71 22.44 7.91 18.22
CA ALA A 71 22.50 9.25 17.63
C ALA A 71 23.82 9.54 16.88
N SER A 72 23.93 9.01 15.66
CA SER A 72 25.09 9.03 14.77
C SER A 72 24.71 9.59 13.40
N SER A 73 25.62 10.33 12.77
CA SER A 73 25.50 10.75 11.37
C SER A 73 25.94 9.66 10.39
N GLU A 74 26.65 8.64 10.87
CA GLU A 74 27.10 7.51 10.08
C GLU A 74 26.05 6.38 10.13
N PRO A 75 25.74 5.74 8.98
CA PRO A 75 24.84 4.61 8.94
C PRO A 75 25.43 3.40 9.66
N THR A 76 24.57 2.65 10.35
CA THR A 76 24.93 1.36 10.96
C THR A 76 25.14 0.29 9.89
N GLU A 77 24.41 0.36 8.78
CA GLU A 77 24.59 -0.54 7.64
C GLU A 77 24.40 0.18 6.29
N VAL A 78 25.17 -0.24 5.29
CA VAL A 78 25.10 0.26 3.91
C VAL A 78 24.88 -0.91 2.96
N LEU A 79 23.68 -1.00 2.42
CA LEU A 79 23.31 -2.01 1.43
C LEU A 79 23.53 -1.47 0.03
N ARG A 80 24.42 -2.08 -0.73
CA ARG A 80 24.74 -1.64 -2.10
C ARG A 80 24.05 -2.52 -3.13
N LYS A 81 23.40 -1.91 -4.12
CA LYS A 81 22.97 -2.66 -5.31
C LYS A 81 24.15 -2.94 -6.21
N ARG A 82 24.24 -4.17 -6.72
CA ARG A 82 25.20 -4.52 -7.78
C ARG A 82 24.81 -3.75 -9.04
N SER A 83 25.78 -3.18 -9.74
CA SER A 83 25.50 -2.43 -10.98
C SER A 83 24.94 -3.39 -12.02
N ALA A 84 23.68 -3.22 -12.42
CA ALA A 84 23.14 -3.93 -13.57
C ALA A 84 23.85 -3.42 -14.82
N VAL A 85 24.47 -4.32 -15.59
CA VAL A 85 25.03 -3.99 -16.89
C VAL A 85 23.83 -3.79 -17.83
N SER A 86 23.62 -2.56 -18.29
CA SER A 86 22.64 -2.35 -19.37
C SER A 86 23.16 -3.04 -20.63
N VAL A 87 22.25 -3.57 -21.46
CA VAL A 87 22.58 -4.24 -22.74
C VAL A 87 23.46 -3.36 -23.66
N HIS A 88 23.51 -2.05 -23.41
CA HIS A 88 24.29 -1.06 -24.16
C HIS A 88 25.65 -0.71 -23.51
N GLY A 89 26.13 -1.46 -22.53
CA GLY A 89 27.49 -1.31 -21.97
C GLY A 89 27.73 -0.04 -21.15
N SER A 90 26.73 0.82 -20.96
CA SER A 90 26.83 2.02 -20.12
C SER A 90 26.39 1.70 -18.68
N SER A 91 27.27 1.93 -17.71
CA SER A 91 26.93 1.88 -16.28
C SER A 91 26.27 3.19 -15.87
N VAL A 92 24.98 3.36 -16.17
CA VAL A 92 24.24 4.51 -15.65
C VAL A 92 23.90 4.24 -14.18
N ARG A 93 24.36 5.11 -13.27
CA ARG A 93 23.94 5.10 -11.86
C ARG A 93 22.50 5.61 -11.77
N LEU A 94 21.55 4.71 -12.02
CA LEU A 94 20.14 4.95 -11.77
C LEU A 94 19.88 4.55 -10.32
N GLY A 95 19.67 5.51 -9.41
CA GLY A 95 19.42 5.19 -8.00
C GLY A 95 18.09 4.46 -7.77
N LEU A 96 17.77 4.23 -6.49
CA LEU A 96 16.53 3.55 -6.11
C LEU A 96 15.40 4.56 -5.94
N SER A 97 14.26 4.29 -6.57
CA SER A 97 13.05 5.12 -6.57
C SER A 97 12.18 4.94 -5.34
N ASP A 98 12.17 3.74 -4.77
CA ASP A 98 11.40 3.43 -3.56
C ASP A 98 12.02 2.24 -2.82
N ILE A 99 11.72 2.12 -1.53
CA ILE A 99 12.15 1.00 -0.68
C ILE A 99 11.00 0.48 0.16
N ALA A 100 11.00 -0.82 0.42
CA ALA A 100 10.07 -1.46 1.33
C ALA A 100 10.83 -2.41 2.27
N LEU A 101 10.35 -2.50 3.51
CA LEU A 101 10.84 -3.47 4.48
C LEU A 101 9.85 -4.63 4.55
N SER A 102 10.36 -5.85 4.47
CA SER A 102 9.60 -7.07 4.70
C SER A 102 10.16 -7.73 5.95
N ASN A 103 9.35 -7.79 7.00
CA ASN A 103 9.66 -8.45 8.25
C ASN A 103 8.61 -9.55 8.45
N ASP A 104 8.89 -10.73 7.91
CA ASP A 104 8.18 -11.96 8.23
C ASP A 104 9.11 -12.83 9.11
N ASP A 105 8.55 -13.69 9.96
CA ASP A 105 9.29 -14.54 10.90
C ASP A 105 10.37 -15.38 10.17
N ALA A 106 10.12 -15.69 8.90
CA ALA A 106 11.01 -16.46 8.04
C ALA A 106 11.95 -15.61 7.16
N ARG A 107 11.79 -14.28 7.05
CA ARG A 107 12.61 -13.35 6.22
C ARG A 107 12.57 -11.91 6.73
N SER A 108 13.74 -11.36 7.08
CA SER A 108 13.92 -9.91 7.23
C SER A 108 14.71 -9.40 6.04
N CYS A 109 14.05 -8.63 5.17
CA CYS A 109 14.62 -8.15 3.92
C CYS A 109 14.36 -6.67 3.71
N VAL A 110 15.34 -6.01 3.09
CA VAL A 110 15.14 -4.72 2.41
C VAL A 110 14.87 -4.98 0.95
N ILE A 111 13.86 -4.31 0.39
CA ILE A 111 13.51 -4.38 -1.02
C ILE A 111 13.64 -2.97 -1.60
N GLY A 112 14.30 -2.83 -2.74
CA GLY A 112 14.52 -1.56 -3.42
C GLY A 112 14.04 -1.60 -4.87
N ALA A 113 13.20 -0.65 -5.24
CA ALA A 113 12.79 -0.39 -6.61
C ALA A 113 13.79 0.53 -7.30
N SER A 114 14.05 0.31 -8.59
CA SER A 114 15.02 1.08 -9.37
C SER A 114 14.39 1.69 -10.60
N LYS A 115 14.88 2.87 -11.01
CA LYS A 115 14.51 3.50 -12.28
C LYS A 115 14.83 2.67 -13.51
N SER A 116 15.75 1.71 -13.36
CA SER A 116 16.10 0.76 -14.41
C SER A 116 15.09 -0.39 -14.57
N GLY A 117 14.00 -0.41 -13.81
CA GLY A 117 12.98 -1.46 -13.87
C GLY A 117 13.34 -2.76 -13.13
N PHE A 118 14.33 -2.70 -12.24
CA PHE A 118 14.75 -3.84 -11.42
C PHE A 118 14.31 -3.67 -9.97
N ILE A 119 13.95 -4.78 -9.34
CA ILE A 119 13.74 -4.89 -7.90
C ILE A 119 14.96 -5.57 -7.29
N TYR A 120 15.55 -4.95 -6.28
CA TYR A 120 16.69 -5.48 -5.53
C TYR A 120 16.22 -5.96 -4.17
N ILE A 121 16.68 -7.12 -3.72
CA ILE A 121 16.33 -7.70 -2.42
C ILE A 121 17.60 -8.02 -1.66
N TRP A 122 17.72 -7.52 -0.43
CA TRP A 122 18.81 -7.80 0.51
C TRP A 122 18.26 -8.56 1.72
N ASP A 123 18.82 -9.72 2.05
CA ASP A 123 18.47 -10.47 3.27
C ASP A 123 19.36 -10.02 4.42
N LEU A 124 18.75 -9.39 5.43
CA LEU A 124 19.44 -8.81 6.57
C LEU A 124 20.01 -9.87 7.53
N ARG A 125 19.59 -11.14 7.43
CA ARG A 125 20.00 -12.20 8.37
C ARG A 125 21.28 -12.92 7.98
N GLY A 126 21.70 -12.84 6.72
CA GLY A 126 22.82 -13.66 6.23
C GLY A 126 23.46 -13.30 4.91
N GLY A 127 23.03 -12.23 4.21
CA GLY A 127 23.57 -11.91 2.89
C GLY A 127 23.54 -10.43 2.52
N ARG A 128 24.70 -9.77 2.61
CA ARG A 128 24.94 -8.36 2.20
C ARG A 128 24.93 -8.15 0.67
N SER A 129 24.53 -9.16 -0.10
CA SER A 129 24.49 -9.11 -1.57
C SER A 129 23.05 -9.08 -2.07
N SER A 130 22.72 -8.05 -2.86
CA SER A 130 21.41 -7.95 -3.51
C SER A 130 21.21 -9.04 -4.57
N ALA A 131 20.06 -9.71 -4.58
CA ALA A 131 19.54 -10.32 -5.80
C ALA A 131 18.78 -9.25 -6.59
N ALA A 132 18.99 -9.16 -7.90
CA ALA A 132 18.25 -8.28 -8.79
C ALA A 132 17.23 -9.11 -9.57
N PHE A 133 15.98 -8.66 -9.58
CA PHE A 133 14.88 -9.31 -10.26
C PHE A 133 14.27 -8.38 -11.31
N GLN A 134 13.99 -8.93 -12.49
CA GLN A 134 13.18 -8.32 -13.53
C GLN A 134 12.20 -9.38 -14.01
N SER A 135 10.90 -9.07 -14.00
CA SER A 135 9.87 -9.99 -14.48
C SER A 135 9.99 -10.14 -16.00
N HIS A 136 10.57 -11.25 -16.47
CA HIS A 136 10.46 -11.71 -17.85
C HIS A 136 9.12 -12.45 -18.02
N LYS A 137 8.06 -11.75 -18.45
CA LYS A 137 6.99 -12.44 -19.18
C LYS A 137 7.32 -12.38 -20.66
N GLU A 138 7.71 -13.54 -21.18
CA GLU A 138 7.96 -13.82 -22.59
C GLU A 138 6.68 -13.63 -23.41
N ALA A 139 6.44 -12.39 -23.87
CA ALA A 139 5.49 -12.14 -24.97
C ALA A 139 5.87 -10.94 -25.85
N GLN A 140 6.88 -10.14 -25.50
CA GLN A 140 7.38 -9.08 -26.39
C GLN A 140 8.88 -8.86 -26.17
N SER A 141 9.69 -9.37 -27.09
CA SER A 141 11.16 -9.27 -27.12
C SER A 141 11.70 -7.85 -27.36
N SER A 142 10.86 -6.81 -27.19
CA SER A 142 11.22 -5.39 -27.38
C SER A 142 10.77 -4.45 -26.25
N ILE A 143 10.21 -4.97 -25.15
CA ILE A 143 9.79 -4.10 -24.04
C ILE A 143 11.03 -3.62 -23.27
N LEU A 144 11.34 -2.33 -23.43
CA LEU A 144 12.32 -1.65 -22.59
C LEU A 144 11.86 -1.72 -21.12
N PRO A 145 12.76 -2.00 -20.17
CA PRO A 145 12.43 -1.94 -18.75
C PRO A 145 11.82 -0.58 -18.38
N LYS A 146 10.73 -0.60 -17.63
CA LYS A 146 10.00 0.60 -17.17
C LYS A 146 10.47 1.02 -15.78
N GLU A 147 10.48 2.31 -15.49
CA GLU A 147 10.81 2.77 -14.14
C GLU A 147 9.75 2.28 -13.15
N ILE A 148 10.19 1.61 -12.08
CA ILE A 148 9.30 1.26 -10.97
C ILE A 148 9.22 2.48 -10.08
N GLN A 149 8.08 3.17 -10.03
CA GLN A 149 7.92 4.39 -9.25
C GLN A 149 7.71 4.13 -7.76
N SER A 150 7.01 3.05 -7.42
CA SER A 150 6.72 2.71 -6.03
C SER A 150 6.59 1.21 -5.83
N ILE A 151 6.94 0.77 -4.62
CA ILE A 151 6.74 -0.58 -4.12
C ILE A 151 6.19 -0.56 -2.70
N ASN A 152 5.33 -1.53 -2.37
CA ASN A 152 4.82 -1.65 -1.01
C ASN A 152 4.42 -3.09 -0.68
N ILE A 153 4.76 -3.55 0.53
CA ILE A 153 4.34 -4.87 1.01
C ILE A 153 2.87 -4.82 1.38
N ASN A 154 2.10 -5.83 0.95
CA ASN A 154 0.73 -5.98 1.39
C ASN A 154 0.71 -6.34 2.89
N PRO A 155 0.16 -5.46 3.77
CA PRO A 155 0.15 -5.70 5.21
C PRO A 155 -0.74 -6.89 5.62
N SER A 156 -1.72 -7.27 4.79
CA SER A 156 -2.54 -8.48 5.03
C SER A 156 -1.87 -9.76 4.51
N CYS A 157 -0.85 -9.64 3.67
CA CYS A 157 -0.29 -10.75 2.91
C CYS A 157 1.20 -10.48 2.58
N PRO A 158 2.13 -10.62 3.53
CA PRO A 158 3.49 -10.07 3.41
C PRO A 158 4.36 -10.64 2.27
N TYR A 159 3.94 -11.75 1.65
CA TYR A 159 4.59 -12.30 0.46
C TYR A 159 4.17 -11.60 -0.84
N GLN A 160 3.16 -10.73 -0.82
CA GLN A 160 2.75 -9.91 -1.95
C GLN A 160 3.44 -8.53 -1.90
N LEU A 161 4.31 -8.26 -2.87
CA LEU A 161 4.89 -6.95 -3.11
C LEU A 161 4.10 -6.24 -4.22
N GLY A 162 3.33 -5.23 -3.85
CA GLY A 162 2.69 -4.31 -4.81
C GLY A 162 3.75 -3.43 -5.46
N PHE A 163 3.59 -3.19 -6.77
CA PHE A 163 4.43 -2.26 -7.52
C PHE A 163 3.60 -1.35 -8.42
N HIS A 164 4.16 -0.19 -8.76
CA HIS A 164 3.60 0.75 -9.73
C HIS A 164 4.68 1.25 -10.69
N LEU A 165 4.37 1.28 -11.99
CA LEU A 165 5.28 1.67 -13.07
C LEU A 165 4.98 3.09 -13.56
N ASP A 166 5.94 3.68 -14.25
CA ASP A 166 5.85 5.03 -14.82
C ASP A 166 4.83 5.21 -15.95
N ASP A 167 4.42 4.12 -16.60
CA ASP A 167 3.35 4.09 -17.59
C ASP A 167 1.95 3.82 -16.99
N GLY A 168 1.85 3.77 -15.67
CA GLY A 168 0.59 3.59 -14.94
C GLY A 168 0.23 2.15 -14.62
N TRP A 169 0.99 1.17 -15.13
CA TRP A 169 0.74 -0.23 -14.81
C TRP A 169 0.98 -0.48 -13.32
N SER A 170 0.09 -1.26 -12.73
CA SER A 170 0.21 -1.68 -11.32
C SER A 170 0.12 -3.19 -11.24
N GLY A 171 0.78 -3.80 -10.27
CA GLY A 171 0.71 -5.26 -10.12
C GLY A 171 1.26 -5.75 -8.80
N VAL A 172 1.32 -7.07 -8.68
CA VAL A 172 1.84 -7.76 -7.50
C VAL A 172 2.89 -8.78 -7.92
N LEU A 173 4.07 -8.67 -7.30
CA LEU A 173 5.12 -9.68 -7.32
C LEU A 173 4.97 -10.59 -6.10
N ASP A 174 4.89 -11.89 -6.33
CA ASP A 174 4.97 -12.91 -5.28
C ASP A 174 6.44 -13.12 -4.89
N LEU A 175 6.77 -12.88 -3.61
CA LEU A 175 8.13 -12.95 -3.07
C LEU A 175 8.60 -14.38 -2.75
N HIS A 176 7.74 -15.40 -2.85
CA HIS A 176 8.14 -16.79 -2.68
C HIS A 176 8.76 -17.36 -3.95
N ASN A 177 8.14 -17.09 -5.10
CA ASN A 177 8.53 -17.64 -6.40
C ASN A 177 9.08 -16.57 -7.37
N PHE A 178 9.04 -15.29 -6.98
CA PHE A 178 9.44 -14.15 -7.81
C PHE A 178 8.68 -14.12 -9.14
N GLN A 179 7.36 -14.29 -9.11
CA GLN A 179 6.50 -14.18 -10.29
C GLN A 179 5.43 -13.10 -10.12
N VAL A 180 5.11 -12.41 -11.21
CA VAL A 180 3.98 -11.46 -11.22
C VAL A 180 2.68 -12.25 -11.20
N SER A 181 1.95 -12.16 -10.07
CA SER A 181 0.69 -12.86 -9.83
C SER A 181 -0.53 -12.03 -10.22
N HIS A 182 -0.41 -10.70 -10.15
CA HIS A 182 -1.50 -9.78 -10.49
C HIS A 182 -1.01 -8.64 -11.36
N ILE A 183 -1.87 -8.18 -12.27
CA ILE A 183 -1.60 -7.03 -13.11
C ILE A 183 -2.88 -6.21 -13.34
N HIS A 184 -2.74 -4.89 -13.29
CA HIS A 184 -3.71 -3.92 -13.75
C HIS A 184 -3.04 -3.06 -14.82
N CYS A 185 -3.59 -3.13 -16.02
CA CYS A 185 -3.18 -2.32 -17.16
C CYS A 185 -4.22 -1.22 -17.36
N PRO A 186 -3.92 0.05 -17.05
CA PRO A 186 -4.83 1.15 -17.37
C PRO A 186 -4.97 1.32 -18.89
N PRO A 187 -6.07 1.94 -19.37
CA PRO A 187 -6.21 2.27 -20.79
C PRO A 187 -5.00 3.05 -21.30
N PRO A 188 -4.56 2.84 -22.56
CA PRO A 188 -3.43 3.57 -23.12
C PRO A 188 -3.63 5.08 -23.05
N THR A 189 -2.60 5.77 -22.58
CA THR A 189 -2.63 7.22 -22.29
C THR A 189 -2.82 8.11 -23.52
N TRP A 190 -2.62 7.58 -24.74
CA TRP A 190 -2.85 8.31 -25.99
C TRP A 190 -4.33 8.50 -26.36
N LEU A 191 -5.26 7.96 -25.57
CA LEU A 191 -6.69 8.29 -25.74
C LEU A 191 -7.04 9.71 -25.24
N ASP A 192 -6.22 10.31 -24.36
CA ASP A 192 -6.46 11.63 -23.72
C ASP A 192 -5.34 12.66 -24.01
N GLN A 193 -5.16 12.99 -25.29
CA GLN A 193 -3.94 13.59 -25.85
C GLN A 193 -3.53 15.01 -25.41
N LEU A 194 -4.28 15.72 -24.56
CA LEU A 194 -3.96 17.13 -24.25
C LEU A 194 -3.31 17.34 -22.87
N ASN A 195 -3.37 16.37 -21.97
CA ASN A 195 -2.83 16.48 -20.60
C ASN A 195 -1.89 15.32 -20.20
N ALA A 196 -1.84 14.24 -20.96
CA ALA A 196 -1.12 13.01 -20.60
C ALA A 196 0.38 13.23 -20.29
N ALA A 197 1.10 14.05 -21.05
CA ALA A 197 2.55 14.21 -20.90
C ALA A 197 2.98 14.82 -19.54
N LEU A 198 2.19 15.76 -18.99
CA LEU A 198 2.48 16.38 -17.70
C LEU A 198 2.21 15.42 -16.54
N PHE A 199 1.12 14.65 -16.62
CA PHE A 199 0.69 13.76 -15.54
C PHE A 199 1.40 12.39 -15.52
N ILE A 200 1.91 11.91 -16.66
CA ILE A 200 2.80 10.73 -16.74
C ILE A 200 4.11 10.98 -15.98
N SER A 201 4.60 12.22 -15.99
CA SER A 201 5.84 12.59 -15.30
C SER A 201 5.69 12.68 -13.77
N LEU A 202 4.46 12.67 -13.25
CA LEU A 202 4.23 12.73 -11.80
C LEU A 202 4.45 11.35 -11.18
N SER A 203 5.38 11.30 -10.22
CA SER A 203 5.57 10.12 -9.38
C SER A 203 4.31 9.83 -8.58
N ARG A 204 3.94 8.54 -8.51
CA ARG A 204 2.78 8.07 -7.76
C ARG A 204 3.18 7.26 -6.55
N LYS A 205 2.53 7.56 -5.42
CA LYS A 205 2.66 6.80 -4.18
C LYS A 205 1.32 6.10 -3.86
N PRO A 206 1.11 4.86 -4.33
CA PRO A 206 -0.06 4.06 -3.96
C PRO A 206 -0.02 3.59 -2.50
N SER A 207 -1.14 3.07 -2.02
CA SER A 207 -1.27 2.49 -0.67
C SER A 207 -2.11 1.24 -0.69
N TRP A 208 -1.66 0.21 0.03
CA TRP A 208 -2.53 -0.89 0.41
C TRP A 208 -3.58 -0.41 1.41
N LEU A 209 -4.81 -0.89 1.26
CA LEU A 209 -5.76 -0.88 2.36
C LEU A 209 -5.39 -2.04 3.31
N PRO A 210 -5.36 -1.78 4.62
CA PRO A 210 -4.88 -2.73 5.63
C PRO A 210 -5.75 -3.98 5.75
N LYS A 211 -6.97 -3.94 5.21
CA LYS A 211 -7.94 -5.03 5.21
C LYS A 211 -8.34 -5.29 3.75
N HIS A 212 -8.29 -6.54 3.34
CA HIS A 212 -8.80 -7.06 2.05
C HIS A 212 -7.90 -6.91 0.81
N SER A 213 -6.58 -6.74 0.94
CA SER A 213 -5.64 -6.72 -0.22
C SER A 213 -6.08 -5.79 -1.37
N ILE A 214 -6.71 -4.66 -1.02
CA ILE A 214 -7.09 -3.64 -2.00
C ILE A 214 -5.94 -2.65 -2.16
N TYR A 215 -5.54 -2.39 -3.39
CA TYR A 215 -4.46 -1.46 -3.72
C TYR A 215 -5.03 -0.16 -4.29
N ALA A 216 -4.89 0.92 -3.53
CA ALA A 216 -5.34 2.25 -3.92
C ALA A 216 -4.24 2.97 -4.69
N VAL A 217 -4.53 3.41 -5.92
CA VAL A 217 -3.58 4.10 -6.79
C VAL A 217 -4.24 5.22 -7.59
N GLY A 218 -3.60 6.38 -7.71
CA GLY A 218 -4.11 7.47 -8.55
C GLY A 218 -4.22 7.05 -10.02
N SER A 219 -5.19 7.60 -10.76
CA SER A 219 -5.34 7.34 -12.20
C SER A 219 -4.34 8.15 -13.04
N THR A 220 -3.85 7.58 -14.15
CA THR A 220 -2.92 8.24 -15.11
C THR A 220 -3.60 9.15 -16.11
N SER A 221 -4.88 8.92 -16.39
CA SER A 221 -5.63 9.63 -17.41
C SER A 221 -6.74 10.51 -16.84
N SER A 222 -7.13 10.30 -15.58
CA SER A 222 -8.32 10.94 -15.00
C SER A 222 -8.12 11.41 -13.57
N ASN A 223 -8.95 12.36 -13.16
CA ASN A 223 -8.98 12.85 -11.79
C ASN A 223 -9.71 11.82 -10.91
N GLY A 224 -8.94 11.00 -10.21
CA GLY A 224 -9.49 9.95 -9.37
C GLY A 224 -8.48 8.92 -8.93
N LEU A 225 -9.02 7.87 -8.33
CA LEU A 225 -8.27 6.77 -7.74
C LEU A 225 -8.88 5.43 -8.17
N HIS A 226 -8.02 4.49 -8.56
CA HIS A 226 -8.38 3.09 -8.74
C HIS A 226 -8.19 2.33 -7.44
N LEU A 227 -9.20 1.59 -7.02
CA LEU A 227 -9.16 0.58 -5.98
C LEU A 227 -9.08 -0.77 -6.67
N LEU A 228 -7.87 -1.32 -6.69
CA LEU A 228 -7.57 -2.58 -7.39
C LEU A 228 -7.69 -3.74 -6.41
N ASP A 229 -8.48 -4.74 -6.77
CA ASP A 229 -8.57 -5.98 -6.00
C ASP A 229 -7.37 -6.87 -6.33
N PHE A 230 -6.39 -6.92 -5.44
CA PHE A 230 -5.22 -7.81 -5.53
C PHE A 230 -5.28 -8.93 -4.47
N TYR A 231 -6.49 -9.37 -4.12
CA TYR A 231 -6.69 -10.52 -3.24
C TYR A 231 -5.87 -11.73 -3.71
N PRO A 232 -5.10 -12.41 -2.83
CA PRO A 232 -4.12 -13.45 -3.20
C PRO A 232 -4.79 -14.77 -3.62
N HIS A 233 -5.56 -14.72 -4.69
CA HIS A 233 -6.25 -15.86 -5.25
C HIS A 233 -6.62 -15.56 -6.70
N THR A 234 -6.72 -16.60 -7.51
CA THR A 234 -7.23 -16.56 -8.89
C THR A 234 -8.65 -16.01 -9.04
N SER A 235 -9.36 -15.72 -7.94
CA SER A 235 -10.68 -15.08 -7.96
C SER A 235 -10.59 -13.56 -8.10
N SER A 236 -9.42 -12.96 -7.89
CA SER A 236 -9.21 -11.54 -8.10
C SER A 236 -9.29 -11.23 -9.60
N PRO A 237 -10.00 -10.16 -10.02
CA PRO A 237 -10.08 -9.74 -11.42
C PRO A 237 -8.72 -9.28 -11.99
N CYS A 238 -7.72 -9.07 -11.13
CA CYS A 238 -6.37 -8.70 -11.52
C CYS A 238 -5.41 -9.89 -11.57
N HIS A 239 -5.81 -11.08 -11.12
CA HIS A 239 -4.95 -12.25 -11.14
C HIS A 239 -4.61 -12.62 -12.60
N VAL A 240 -3.36 -13.00 -12.87
CA VAL A 240 -2.90 -13.31 -14.24
C VAL A 240 -3.59 -14.53 -14.86
N ASP A 241 -4.06 -15.43 -14.00
CA ASP A 241 -4.85 -16.63 -14.35
C ASP A 241 -6.35 -16.46 -14.07
N TYR A 242 -6.83 -15.22 -13.93
CA TYR A 242 -8.25 -14.96 -13.72
C TYR A 242 -9.08 -15.37 -14.94
N ASP A 243 -10.20 -16.04 -14.68
CA ASP A 243 -11.10 -16.58 -15.71
C ASP A 243 -12.52 -16.11 -15.44
N ASP A 244 -12.98 -15.13 -16.22
CA ASP A 244 -14.31 -14.55 -16.12
C ASP A 244 -15.44 -15.58 -16.27
N SER A 245 -15.21 -16.69 -16.98
CA SER A 245 -16.23 -17.69 -17.26
C SER A 245 -16.58 -18.57 -16.05
N LYS A 246 -15.71 -18.59 -15.03
CA LYS A 246 -15.85 -19.44 -13.83
C LYS A 246 -16.57 -18.77 -12.67
N ASN A 247 -16.97 -17.51 -12.79
CA ASN A 247 -17.79 -16.83 -11.80
C ASN A 247 -19.27 -17.00 -12.15
N PRO A 248 -20.01 -17.95 -11.54
CA PRO A 248 -21.44 -18.03 -11.71
C PRO A 248 -22.05 -16.74 -11.15
N SER A 249 -22.63 -15.94 -12.03
CA SER A 249 -23.49 -14.84 -11.63
C SER A 249 -24.58 -15.38 -10.71
N GLU A 250 -24.54 -14.99 -9.43
CA GLU A 250 -25.66 -14.69 -8.54
C GLU A 250 -25.22 -14.88 -7.07
N THR A 251 -25.18 -13.76 -6.33
CA THR A 251 -24.85 -13.59 -4.91
C THR A 251 -23.38 -13.39 -4.55
N PHE A 252 -23.14 -12.35 -3.72
CA PHE A 252 -21.90 -11.69 -3.31
C PHE A 252 -21.42 -10.57 -4.23
N GLU A 253 -21.39 -9.35 -3.67
CA GLU A 253 -20.93 -8.10 -4.27
C GLU A 253 -19.69 -8.36 -5.14
N CYS A 254 -19.81 -8.07 -6.43
CA CYS A 254 -18.82 -8.47 -7.43
C CYS A 254 -17.44 -7.91 -7.07
N LYS A 255 -16.46 -8.81 -6.87
CA LYS A 255 -15.04 -8.51 -6.66
C LYS A 255 -14.49 -7.80 -7.90
N GLN A 256 -14.70 -6.49 -7.97
CA GLN A 256 -14.34 -5.67 -9.13
C GLN A 256 -13.45 -4.52 -8.70
N ASN A 257 -12.54 -4.16 -9.60
CA ASN A 257 -11.78 -2.92 -9.48
C ASN A 257 -12.74 -1.73 -9.53
N VAL A 258 -12.60 -0.80 -8.60
CA VAL A 258 -13.48 0.38 -8.51
C VAL A 258 -12.70 1.62 -8.87
N PHE A 259 -13.24 2.45 -9.75
CA PHE A 259 -12.75 3.81 -9.97
C PHE A 259 -13.54 4.81 -9.13
N VAL A 260 -12.84 5.62 -8.35
CA VAL A 260 -13.41 6.68 -7.52
C VAL A 260 -13.05 8.03 -8.14
N PRO A 261 -14.00 8.73 -8.79
CA PRO A 261 -13.76 10.05 -9.35
C PRO A 261 -13.53 11.08 -8.24
N LEU A 262 -12.56 11.97 -8.44
CA LEU A 262 -12.17 13.00 -7.47
C LEU A 262 -12.03 14.37 -8.16
N SER A 263 -11.97 15.43 -7.38
CA SER A 263 -11.85 16.80 -7.89
C SER A 263 -10.47 17.16 -8.41
N GLY A 264 -9.45 16.33 -8.19
CA GLY A 264 -8.07 16.60 -8.57
C GLY A 264 -7.31 15.33 -8.91
N HIS A 265 -6.16 15.50 -9.57
CA HIS A 265 -5.33 14.39 -10.02
C HIS A 265 -4.47 13.86 -8.86
N VAL A 266 -4.66 12.60 -8.46
CA VAL A 266 -3.99 12.01 -7.29
C VAL A 266 -2.53 11.65 -7.60
N THR A 267 -1.62 12.15 -6.77
CA THR A 267 -0.17 11.85 -6.84
C THR A 267 0.29 10.94 -5.71
N ALA A 268 -0.39 10.96 -4.57
CA ALA A 268 -0.08 10.06 -3.46
C ALA A 268 -1.34 9.74 -2.68
N CYS A 269 -1.41 8.55 -2.12
CA CYS A 269 -2.45 8.21 -1.16
C CYS A 269 -1.88 7.40 0.02
N ALA A 270 -2.58 7.44 1.14
CA ALA A 270 -2.30 6.64 2.32
C ALA A 270 -3.62 6.15 2.92
N ALA A 271 -3.69 4.87 3.25
CA ALA A 271 -4.83 4.29 3.94
C ALA A 271 -4.63 4.33 5.45
N HIS A 272 -5.68 4.72 6.18
CA HIS A 272 -5.70 4.69 7.62
C HIS A 272 -5.69 3.22 8.10
N PRO A 273 -4.74 2.82 8.97
CA PRO A 273 -4.45 1.42 9.26
C PRO A 273 -5.59 0.65 9.93
N LEU A 274 -6.52 1.33 10.62
CA LEU A 274 -7.60 0.65 11.36
C LEU A 274 -8.92 0.54 10.59
N ASN A 275 -9.23 1.55 9.77
CA ASN A 275 -10.56 1.72 9.17
C ASN A 275 -10.53 1.83 7.64
N GLY A 276 -9.34 1.81 7.02
CA GLY A 276 -9.19 1.84 5.57
C GLY A 276 -9.60 3.17 4.91
N THR A 277 -9.83 4.24 5.68
CA THR A 277 -10.08 5.56 5.11
C THR A 277 -8.85 6.06 4.38
N ILE A 278 -9.00 6.52 3.15
CA ILE A 278 -7.89 6.95 2.30
C ILE A 278 -7.75 8.46 2.40
N VAL A 279 -6.53 8.95 2.60
CA VAL A 279 -6.15 10.34 2.36
C VAL A 279 -5.38 10.40 1.05
N ALA A 280 -5.81 11.24 0.11
CA ALA A 280 -5.20 11.40 -1.19
C ALA A 280 -4.67 12.84 -1.37
N GLY A 281 -3.39 12.97 -1.70
CA GLY A 281 -2.77 14.23 -2.12
C GLY A 281 -2.89 14.42 -3.63
N THR A 282 -3.23 15.64 -4.06
CA THR A 282 -3.44 15.96 -5.47
C THR A 282 -2.36 16.87 -6.04
N ALA A 283 -2.23 16.90 -7.36
CA ALA A 283 -1.31 17.78 -8.09
C ALA A 283 -1.60 19.27 -7.84
N GLU A 284 -2.84 19.61 -7.46
CA GLU A 284 -3.31 20.96 -7.14
C GLU A 284 -3.06 21.34 -5.66
N ALA A 285 -2.13 20.64 -4.98
CA ALA A 285 -1.78 20.86 -3.58
C ALA A 285 -2.97 20.73 -2.59
N SER A 286 -3.94 19.88 -2.94
CA SER A 286 -5.10 19.58 -2.08
C SER A 286 -4.97 18.21 -1.41
N LEU A 287 -5.64 18.04 -0.26
CA LEU A 287 -5.80 16.75 0.42
C LEU A 287 -7.27 16.37 0.46
N LEU A 288 -7.59 15.20 -0.07
CA LEU A 288 -8.93 14.63 -0.11
C LEU A 288 -9.03 13.43 0.84
N MET A 289 -10.19 13.25 1.48
CA MET A 289 -10.47 12.12 2.37
C MET A 289 -11.58 11.26 1.75
N ILE A 290 -11.33 9.97 1.56
CA ILE A 290 -12.25 9.01 0.94
C ILE A 290 -12.52 7.88 1.94
N SER A 291 -13.77 7.74 2.38
CA SER A 291 -14.20 6.69 3.30
C SER A 291 -15.35 5.88 2.71
N GLN A 292 -15.38 4.57 2.96
CA GLN A 292 -16.54 3.74 2.63
C GLN A 292 -17.73 4.12 3.54
N LYS A 293 -18.94 4.22 2.97
CA LYS A 293 -20.16 4.38 3.75
C LYS A 293 -20.48 3.04 4.42
N HIS A 294 -20.54 3.00 5.76
CA HIS A 294 -21.14 1.86 6.44
C HIS A 294 -22.64 1.82 6.16
N LEU A 295 -23.08 0.85 5.36
CA LEU A 295 -24.50 0.49 5.28
C LEU A 295 -24.85 -0.29 6.55
N CYS A 296 -25.42 0.37 7.56
CA CYS A 296 -26.14 -0.36 8.60
C CYS A 296 -27.30 -1.10 7.94
N LYS A 297 -27.23 -2.42 7.86
CA LYS A 297 -28.41 -3.24 7.54
C LYS A 297 -29.47 -2.93 8.59
N LYS A 298 -30.54 -2.24 8.17
CA LYS A 298 -31.76 -2.10 8.97
C LYS A 298 -32.27 -3.53 9.13
N GLY A 299 -32.26 -4.07 10.34
CA GLY A 299 -32.79 -5.41 10.60
C GLY A 299 -34.25 -5.44 10.14
N ASP A 300 -34.60 -6.48 9.38
CA ASP A 300 -35.98 -6.80 9.06
C ASP A 300 -36.74 -7.00 10.37
N GLY A 301 -37.58 -6.02 10.71
CA GLY A 301 -38.61 -6.17 11.72
C GLY A 301 -39.77 -6.91 11.08
N ASN A 302 -39.98 -8.16 11.50
CA ASN A 302 -41.23 -8.87 11.32
C ASN A 302 -42.34 -8.09 12.05
N ASP A 303 -43.22 -7.44 11.30
CA ASP A 303 -44.53 -7.05 11.80
C ASP A 303 -45.52 -8.17 11.45
N ASP A 304 -45.53 -9.22 12.28
CA ASP A 304 -46.68 -10.11 12.43
C ASP A 304 -47.68 -9.42 13.36
N GLU A 305 -48.60 -8.61 12.81
CA GLU A 305 -49.83 -8.25 13.53
C GLU A 305 -50.91 -9.31 13.25
N HIS A 306 -51.14 -10.16 14.25
CA HIS A 306 -52.41 -10.85 14.42
C HIS A 306 -53.43 -9.88 15.03
N SER A 307 -54.53 -9.65 14.32
CA SER A 307 -55.87 -9.43 14.88
C SER A 307 -56.91 -9.82 13.84
#